data_AF-A0A3D5G4U4-F1
#
_entry.id   AF-A0A3D5G4U4-F1
#
_cell.length_a   1.000
_cell.length_b   1.000
_cell.length_c   1.000
_cell.angle_alpha   90.00
_cell.angle_beta   90.00
_cell.angle_gamma   90.00
#
_symmetry.space_group_name_H-M   'P 1'
#
loop_
_entity.id
_entity.type
_entity.pdbx_description
1 polymer ?
#
loop_
_entity_poly.entity_id
_entity_poly.type
_entity_poly.pdbx_seq_one_letter_code
_entity_poly.pdbx_strand_id
1 'polypeptide(L)'
;MRRLFAAILVVSLWISFAPVASAYNLVPCKDSPAFKELAKDARSTNGDPASAKARFDRYSEALCGPEGYPHLIVDGNLSYAGDFLIPSVLFLYIAGWIGWVGRSYLQAAKKSDSPEEKEIIIDVPMAVKFMLSGFLWPLAALKEITTGEMFAKDDEITVSPR
;
A
#
# COMPACT_ATOMS: atom_id res chain seq x y z
N MET A 1 27.67 6.35 -34.27
CA MET A 1 27.37 4.90 -34.19
C MET A 1 28.03 4.23 -32.98
N ARG A 2 29.36 4.24 -32.84
CA ARG A 2 30.07 3.57 -31.72
C ARG A 2 29.64 3.98 -30.30
N ARG A 3 29.29 5.26 -30.09
CA ARG A 3 28.81 5.78 -28.79
C ARG A 3 27.37 5.39 -28.44
N LEU A 4 26.52 5.18 -29.45
CA LEU A 4 25.14 4.72 -29.27
C LEU A 4 25.11 3.24 -28.84
N PHE A 5 25.94 2.40 -29.47
CA PHE A 5 26.09 1.01 -29.05
C PHE A 5 26.62 0.87 -27.62
N ALA A 6 27.56 1.73 -27.21
CA ALA A 6 28.04 1.76 -25.84
C ALA A 6 26.94 2.16 -24.84
N ALA A 7 26.11 3.15 -25.16
CA ALA A 7 24.99 3.56 -24.30
C ALA A 7 23.93 2.46 -24.17
N ILE A 8 23.57 1.79 -25.27
CA ILE A 8 22.63 0.66 -25.25
C ILE A 8 23.17 -0.49 -24.39
N LEU A 9 24.46 -0.80 -24.50
CA LEU A 9 25.11 -1.86 -23.73
C LEU A 9 25.17 -1.54 -22.23
N VAL A 10 25.42 -0.28 -21.86
CA VAL A 10 25.42 0.15 -20.45
C VAL A 10 24.01 0.06 -19.87
N VAL A 11 23.00 0.49 -20.62
CA VAL A 11 21.60 0.42 -20.20
C VAL A 11 21.13 -1.04 -20.09
N SER A 12 21.49 -1.93 -21.02
CA SER A 12 21.12 -3.34 -20.94
C SER A 12 21.85 -4.10 -19.82
N LEU A 13 23.10 -3.71 -19.50
CA LEU A 13 23.81 -4.25 -18.34
C LEU A 13 23.23 -3.71 -17.01
N TRP A 14 22.78 -2.46 -16.97
CA TRP A 14 22.08 -1.91 -15.81
C TRP A 14 20.70 -2.54 -15.58
N ILE A 15 20.00 -2.92 -16.66
CA ILE A 15 18.69 -3.59 -16.60
C ILE A 15 18.84 -5.12 -16.48
N SER A 16 20.04 -5.63 -16.16
CA SER A 16 20.22 -7.06 -15.92
C SER A 16 19.51 -7.48 -14.62
N PHE A 17 18.27 -7.95 -14.77
CA PHE A 17 17.51 -8.65 -13.75
C PHE A 17 18.18 -10.01 -13.50
N ALA A 18 19.21 -10.04 -12.65
CA ALA A 18 19.59 -11.28 -12.02
C ALA A 18 18.39 -11.77 -11.19
N PRO A 19 17.94 -13.04 -11.34
CA PRO A 19 16.91 -13.56 -10.46
C PRO A 19 17.42 -13.49 -9.03
N VAL A 20 16.65 -12.84 -8.15
CA VAL A 20 16.93 -12.84 -6.71
C VAL A 20 16.94 -14.29 -6.23
N ALA A 21 18.09 -14.76 -5.75
CA ALA A 21 18.21 -16.08 -5.19
C ALA A 21 17.39 -16.12 -3.89
N SER A 22 16.31 -16.90 -3.89
CA SER A 22 15.46 -17.04 -2.72
C SER A 22 15.40 -18.48 -2.24
N ALA A 23 16.11 -18.77 -1.15
CA ALA A 23 16.01 -20.04 -0.44
C ALA A 23 15.29 -19.79 0.89
N TYR A 24 13.96 -19.69 0.85
CA TYR A 24 13.16 -19.38 2.05
C TYR A 24 13.06 -20.56 3.04
N ASN A 25 13.62 -21.74 2.73
CA ASN A 25 13.39 -23.00 3.47
C ASN A 25 11.89 -23.29 3.69
N LEU A 26 11.05 -22.86 2.74
CA LEU A 26 9.60 -23.07 2.74
C LEU A 26 9.22 -23.98 1.58
N VAL A 27 8.09 -24.66 1.72
CA VAL A 27 7.49 -25.50 0.68
C VAL A 27 6.12 -24.96 0.29
N PRO A 28 5.63 -25.17 -0.95
CA PRO A 28 4.26 -24.84 -1.28
C PRO A 28 3.27 -25.50 -0.29
N CYS A 29 2.29 -24.75 0.19
CA CYS A 29 1.35 -25.24 1.21
C CYS A 29 0.57 -26.47 0.76
N LYS A 30 0.23 -26.57 -0.54
CA LYS A 30 -0.36 -27.78 -1.14
C LYS A 30 0.49 -29.05 -0.96
N ASP A 31 1.81 -28.90 -0.75
CA ASP A 31 2.76 -30.00 -0.61
C ASP A 31 3.12 -30.25 0.88
N SER A 32 2.75 -29.35 1.79
CA SER A 32 3.01 -29.49 3.23
C SER A 32 2.05 -30.51 3.89
N PRO A 33 2.58 -31.58 4.52
CA PRO A 33 1.75 -32.53 5.27
C PRO A 33 1.05 -31.86 6.46
N ALA A 34 1.74 -30.99 7.18
CA ALA A 34 1.18 -30.27 8.33
C ALA A 34 0.00 -29.38 7.91
N PHE A 35 0.09 -28.70 6.75
CA PHE A 35 -1.03 -27.92 6.20
C PHE A 35 -2.25 -28.79 5.86
N LYS A 36 -2.04 -29.98 5.32
CA LYS A 36 -3.13 -30.94 5.01
C LYS A 36 -3.80 -31.47 6.27
N GLU A 37 -3.05 -31.69 7.35
CA GLU A 37 -3.64 -32.08 8.64
C GLU A 37 -4.50 -30.95 9.22
N LEU A 38 -4.00 -29.71 9.19
CA LEU A 38 -4.77 -28.53 9.63
C LEU A 38 -6.06 -28.32 8.82
N ALA A 39 -6.07 -28.73 7.55
CA ALA A 39 -7.24 -28.64 6.68
C ALA A 39 -8.38 -29.59 7.09
N LYS A 40 -8.09 -30.72 7.76
CA LYS A 40 -9.11 -31.69 8.18
C LYS A 40 -9.97 -31.16 9.32
N ASP A 41 -9.35 -30.48 10.28
CA ASP A 41 -10.01 -29.89 11.45
C ASP A 41 -10.34 -28.40 11.27
N ALA A 42 -10.45 -27.97 10.00
CA ALA A 42 -10.63 -26.58 9.64
C ALA A 42 -12.00 -26.03 10.09
N ARG A 43 -11.98 -24.96 10.90
CA ARG A 43 -13.20 -24.27 11.35
C ARG A 43 -13.78 -23.37 10.26
N SER A 44 -15.11 -23.33 10.16
CA SER A 44 -15.84 -22.37 9.32
C SER A 44 -15.58 -20.94 9.81
N THR A 45 -15.45 -20.00 8.87
CA THR A 45 -15.15 -18.59 9.14
C THR A 45 -16.40 -17.71 9.28
N ASN A 46 -17.51 -18.09 8.66
CA ASN A 46 -18.70 -17.25 8.53
C ASN A 46 -20.03 -18.05 8.59
N GLY A 47 -20.03 -19.17 9.30
CA GLY A 47 -21.22 -20.03 9.46
C GLY A 47 -21.52 -20.94 8.25
N ASP A 48 -20.95 -20.64 7.08
CA ASP A 48 -20.97 -21.52 5.91
C ASP A 48 -19.95 -22.67 6.09
N PRO A 49 -20.37 -23.95 6.07
CA PRO A 49 -19.45 -25.09 6.14
C PRO A 49 -18.40 -25.12 5.03
N ALA A 50 -18.68 -24.56 3.85
CA ALA A 50 -17.74 -24.55 2.72
C ALA A 50 -16.58 -23.54 2.88
N SER A 51 -16.74 -22.53 3.75
CA SER A 51 -15.75 -21.46 3.93
C SER A 51 -14.39 -21.96 4.42
N ALA A 52 -14.38 -23.03 5.23
CA ALA A 52 -13.16 -23.66 5.69
C ALA A 52 -12.36 -24.24 4.52
N LYS A 53 -13.03 -25.03 3.67
CA LYS A 53 -12.43 -25.59 2.46
C LYS A 53 -11.94 -24.50 1.51
N ALA A 54 -12.76 -23.50 1.22
CA ALA A 54 -12.38 -22.40 0.33
C ALA A 54 -11.15 -21.63 0.84
N ARG A 55 -11.03 -21.44 2.15
CA ARG A 55 -9.85 -20.80 2.76
C ARG A 55 -8.57 -21.62 2.56
N PHE A 56 -8.62 -22.93 2.79
CA PHE A 56 -7.46 -23.81 2.59
C PHE A 56 -7.13 -24.01 1.12
N ASP A 57 -8.13 -24.08 0.24
CA ASP A 57 -7.93 -24.12 -1.22
C ASP A 57 -7.18 -22.87 -1.68
N ARG A 58 -7.57 -21.66 -1.20
CA ARG A 58 -6.86 -20.41 -1.49
C ARG A 58 -5.44 -20.37 -0.93
N TYR A 59 -5.24 -20.80 0.31
CA TYR A 59 -3.91 -20.78 0.94
C TYR A 59 -2.96 -21.87 0.43
N SER A 60 -3.46 -22.83 -0.35
CA SER A 60 -2.64 -23.89 -0.93
C SER A 60 -1.57 -23.37 -1.91
N GLU A 61 -1.80 -22.17 -2.48
CA GLU A 61 -0.89 -21.48 -3.40
C GLU A 61 0.27 -20.76 -2.67
N ALA A 62 0.13 -20.51 -1.37
CA ALA A 62 1.16 -19.85 -0.56
C ALA A 62 2.33 -20.78 -0.23
N LEU A 63 3.38 -20.22 0.37
CA LEU A 63 4.48 -20.98 0.96
C LEU A 63 4.20 -21.26 2.44
N CYS A 64 4.46 -22.48 2.89
CA CYS A 64 4.26 -22.91 4.27
C CYS A 64 5.58 -23.25 4.95
N GLY A 65 5.65 -22.95 6.24
CA GLY A 65 6.71 -23.44 7.12
C GLY A 65 6.51 -24.91 7.54
N PRO A 66 7.44 -25.45 8.34
CA PRO A 66 7.35 -26.82 8.86
C PRO A 66 6.10 -27.06 9.73
N GLU A 67 5.55 -26.03 10.35
CA GLU A 67 4.30 -26.06 11.13
C GLU A 67 3.04 -26.09 10.24
N GLY A 68 3.18 -25.87 8.93
CA GLY A 68 2.07 -25.92 7.99
C GLY A 68 1.24 -24.65 7.93
N TYR A 69 1.76 -23.50 8.37
CA TYR A 69 1.08 -22.22 8.22
C TYR A 69 1.63 -21.41 7.05
N PRO A 70 0.77 -20.67 6.30
CA PRO A 70 1.22 -19.79 5.23
C PRO A 70 2.12 -18.67 5.75
N HIS A 71 3.31 -18.51 5.14
CA HIS A 71 4.26 -17.44 5.40
C HIS A 71 4.34 -16.50 4.20
N LEU A 72 4.08 -15.23 4.44
CA LEU A 72 4.13 -14.17 3.42
C LEU A 72 5.58 -13.80 3.10
N ILE A 73 5.87 -13.61 1.82
CA ILE A 73 7.16 -13.13 1.34
C ILE A 73 7.07 -11.63 1.03
N VAL A 74 7.86 -10.82 1.73
CA VAL A 74 7.77 -9.36 1.70
C VAL A 74 9.05 -8.67 1.21
N ASP A 75 9.90 -9.40 0.49
CA ASP A 75 11.21 -8.92 0.02
C ASP A 75 11.17 -8.15 -1.32
N GLY A 76 9.99 -8.01 -1.92
CA GLY A 76 9.79 -7.34 -3.22
C GLY A 76 9.78 -8.28 -4.42
N ASN A 77 9.88 -9.60 -4.23
CA ASN A 77 9.74 -10.57 -5.31
C ASN A 77 8.32 -10.52 -5.92
N LEU A 78 8.24 -10.27 -7.23
CA LEU A 78 6.97 -10.12 -7.94
C LEU A 78 6.14 -11.41 -8.01
N SER A 79 6.76 -12.59 -7.87
CA SER A 79 6.03 -13.86 -7.75
C SER A 79 5.13 -13.93 -6.51
N TYR A 80 5.44 -13.13 -5.48
CA TYR A 80 4.68 -13.03 -4.24
C TYR A 80 4.10 -11.61 -4.04
N ALA A 81 3.89 -10.86 -5.12
CA ALA A 81 3.40 -9.48 -5.04
C ALA A 81 2.05 -9.34 -4.29
N GLY A 82 1.21 -10.38 -4.31
CA GLY A 82 -0.06 -10.43 -3.58
C GLY A 82 0.10 -10.46 -2.06
N ASP A 83 1.24 -10.89 -1.54
CA ASP A 83 1.49 -11.05 -0.11
C ASP A 83 1.60 -9.70 0.60
N PHE A 84 2.23 -8.71 -0.06
CA PHE A 84 2.47 -7.41 0.56
C PHE A 84 2.50 -6.23 -0.41
N LEU A 85 3.07 -6.36 -1.60
CA LEU A 85 3.23 -5.23 -2.53
C LEU A 85 1.86 -4.67 -2.96
N ILE A 86 0.94 -5.53 -3.42
CA ILE A 86 -0.39 -5.11 -3.86
C ILE A 86 -1.20 -4.51 -2.70
N PRO A 87 -1.32 -5.16 -1.51
CA PRO A 87 -1.95 -4.54 -0.35
C PRO A 87 -1.33 -3.20 0.07
N SER A 88 0.00 -3.07 -0.01
CA SER A 88 0.70 -1.83 0.36
C SER A 88 0.38 -0.68 -0.58
N VAL A 89 0.39 -0.92 -1.90
CA VAL A 89 0.01 0.11 -2.88
C VAL A 89 -1.45 0.53 -2.68
N LEU A 90 -2.35 -0.44 -2.47
CA LEU A 90 -3.76 -0.15 -2.19
C LEU A 90 -3.92 0.68 -0.91
N PHE A 91 -3.23 0.30 0.16
CA PHE A 91 -3.25 1.02 1.43
C PHE A 91 -2.74 2.45 1.26
N LEU A 92 -1.57 2.65 0.65
CA LEU A 92 -1.01 3.98 0.42
C LEU A 92 -1.93 4.85 -0.44
N TYR A 93 -2.60 4.26 -1.43
CA TYR A 93 -3.55 4.98 -2.27
C TYR A 93 -4.78 5.45 -1.46
N ILE A 94 -5.36 4.58 -0.62
CA ILE A 94 -6.52 4.91 0.21
C ILE A 94 -6.12 5.90 1.32
N ALA A 95 -5.01 5.66 2.01
CA ALA A 95 -4.52 6.51 3.08
C ALA A 95 -4.14 7.91 2.56
N GLY A 96 -3.47 7.97 1.40
CA GLY A 96 -3.16 9.22 0.73
C GLY A 96 -4.42 9.97 0.29
N TRP A 97 -5.45 9.25 -0.20
CA TRP A 97 -6.75 9.86 -0.52
C TRP A 97 -7.38 10.49 0.72
N ILE A 98 -7.54 9.72 1.80
CA ILE A 98 -8.17 10.19 3.05
C ILE A 98 -7.39 11.40 3.62
N GLY A 99 -6.07 11.28 3.73
CA GLY A 99 -5.21 12.34 4.25
C GLY A 99 -5.27 13.61 3.39
N TRP A 100 -5.27 13.47 2.06
CA TRP A 100 -5.35 14.61 1.14
C TRP A 100 -6.70 15.32 1.19
N VAL A 101 -7.79 14.56 1.24
CA VAL A 101 -9.15 15.12 1.38
C VAL A 101 -9.30 15.85 2.70
N GLY A 102 -8.84 15.26 3.81
CA GLY A 102 -8.86 15.92 5.12
C GLY A 102 -8.04 17.21 5.13
N ARG A 103 -6.81 17.19 4.59
CA ARG A 103 -5.97 18.39 4.43
C ARG A 103 -6.67 19.46 3.59
N SER A 104 -7.28 19.08 2.47
CA SER A 104 -7.98 20.02 1.58
C SER A 104 -9.17 20.68 2.27
N TYR A 105 -9.93 19.91 3.06
CA TYR A 105 -11.01 20.43 3.87
C TYR A 105 -10.53 21.43 4.92
N LEU A 106 -9.49 21.09 5.69
CA LEU A 106 -8.91 21.99 6.70
C LEU A 106 -8.38 23.29 6.09
N GLN A 107 -7.70 23.21 4.94
CA GLN A 107 -7.21 24.40 4.23
C GLN A 107 -8.34 25.30 3.72
N ALA A 108 -9.49 24.73 3.37
CA ALA A 108 -10.66 25.50 2.96
C ALA A 108 -11.41 26.09 4.16
N ALA A 109 -11.60 25.31 5.23
CA ALA A 109 -12.24 25.74 6.46
C ALA A 109 -11.46 26.89 7.15
N LYS A 110 -10.13 26.83 7.16
CA LYS A 110 -9.24 27.89 7.67
C LYS A 110 -9.46 29.26 7.01
N LYS A 111 -10.03 29.31 5.80
CA LYS A 111 -10.32 30.56 5.07
C LYS A 111 -11.71 31.12 5.36
N SER A 112 -12.51 30.45 6.19
CA SER A 112 -13.83 30.92 6.62
C SER A 112 -13.72 31.80 7.86
N ASP A 113 -14.79 32.54 8.17
CA ASP A 113 -14.83 33.43 9.34
C ASP A 113 -14.83 32.67 10.67
N SER A 114 -15.32 31.43 10.67
CA SER A 114 -15.36 30.54 11.85
C SER A 114 -14.78 29.15 11.53
N PRO A 115 -13.44 29.01 11.42
CA PRO A 115 -12.80 27.74 11.11
C PRO A 115 -13.13 26.63 12.11
N GLU A 116 -13.14 26.94 13.40
CA GLU A 116 -13.38 25.99 14.49
C GLU A 116 -14.80 25.42 14.42
N GLU A 117 -15.78 26.24 14.05
CA GLU A 117 -17.16 25.80 13.87
C GLU A 117 -17.27 24.80 12.72
N LYS A 118 -16.56 25.01 11.61
CA LYS A 118 -16.55 24.07 10.48
C LYS A 118 -15.82 22.76 10.77
N GLU A 119 -14.97 22.70 11.79
CA GLU A 119 -14.34 21.44 12.21
C GLU A 119 -15.28 20.55 13.03
N ILE A 120 -16.23 21.13 13.77
CA ILE A 120 -17.22 20.38 14.57
C ILE A 120 -18.55 20.20 13.82
N ILE A 121 -19.01 21.23 13.11
CA ILE A 121 -20.20 21.23 12.27
C ILE A 121 -19.71 21.16 10.83
N ILE A 122 -19.49 19.93 10.37
CA ILE A 122 -18.93 19.68 9.04
C ILE A 122 -19.86 20.24 7.96
N ASP A 123 -19.34 21.16 7.17
CA ASP A 123 -19.90 21.57 5.88
C ASP A 123 -19.87 20.38 4.90
N VAL A 124 -20.93 19.57 4.94
CA VAL A 124 -21.06 18.32 4.18
C VAL A 124 -20.94 18.56 2.66
N PRO A 125 -21.58 19.57 2.05
CA PRO A 125 -21.39 19.85 0.62
C PRO A 125 -19.93 20.10 0.24
N MET A 126 -19.21 20.89 1.05
CA MET A 126 -17.78 21.15 0.84
C MET A 126 -16.93 19.89 1.02
N ALA A 127 -17.21 19.08 2.04
CA ALA A 127 -16.50 17.82 2.29
C ALA A 127 -16.66 16.83 1.12
N VAL A 128 -17.89 16.64 0.63
CA VAL A 128 -18.18 15.73 -0.50
C VAL A 128 -17.45 16.19 -1.77
N LYS A 129 -17.37 17.49 -2.03
CA LYS A 129 -16.60 18.04 -3.16
C LYS A 129 -15.14 17.60 -3.11
N PHE A 130 -14.48 17.68 -1.95
CA PHE A 130 -13.09 17.23 -1.80
C PHE A 130 -12.97 15.70 -1.88
N MET A 131 -13.90 14.95 -1.27
CA MET A 131 -13.92 13.49 -1.37
C MET A 131 -13.95 13.01 -2.82
N LEU A 132 -14.77 13.63 -3.68
CA LEU A 132 -14.91 13.29 -5.09
C LEU A 132 -13.68 13.66 -5.94
N SER A 133 -12.89 14.66 -5.55
CA SER A 133 -11.64 15.01 -6.25
C SER A 133 -10.40 14.30 -5.69
N GLY A 134 -10.52 13.60 -4.57
CA GLY A 134 -9.38 13.01 -3.85
C GLY A 134 -8.67 11.86 -4.57
N PHE A 135 -9.27 11.24 -5.60
CA PHE A 135 -8.60 10.21 -6.39
C PHE A 135 -7.35 10.73 -7.14
N LEU A 136 -7.28 12.05 -7.40
CA LEU A 136 -6.12 12.70 -8.02
C LEU A 136 -5.04 13.12 -7.01
N TRP A 137 -5.14 12.69 -5.75
CA TRP A 137 -4.21 13.13 -4.69
C TRP A 137 -2.72 12.96 -5.03
N PRO A 138 -2.23 11.89 -5.70
CA PRO A 138 -0.80 11.75 -5.94
C PRO A 138 -0.29 12.85 -6.88
N LEU A 139 -1.08 13.19 -7.90
CA LEU A 139 -0.76 14.23 -8.85
C LEU A 139 -0.84 15.62 -8.21
N ALA A 140 -1.87 15.86 -7.40
CA ALA A 140 -2.03 17.12 -6.68
C ALA A 140 -0.90 17.34 -5.66
N ALA A 141 -0.53 16.29 -4.91
CA ALA A 141 0.59 16.33 -3.98
C ALA A 141 1.92 16.59 -4.68
N LEU A 142 2.20 15.92 -5.81
CA LEU A 142 3.39 16.19 -6.62
C LEU A 142 3.42 17.64 -7.11
N LYS A 143 2.30 18.17 -7.60
CA LYS A 143 2.20 19.57 -8.01
C LYS A 143 2.56 20.49 -6.84
N GLU A 144 1.92 20.36 -5.68
CA GLU A 144 2.16 21.21 -4.52
C GLU A 144 3.59 21.09 -3.96
N ILE A 145 4.20 19.90 -4.04
CA ILE A 145 5.62 19.72 -3.69
C ILE A 145 6.51 20.50 -4.65
N THR A 146 6.24 20.43 -5.96
CA THR A 146 7.05 21.13 -6.97
C THR A 146 6.84 22.63 -7.02
N THR A 147 5.66 23.13 -6.64
CA THR A 147 5.38 24.58 -6.55
C THR A 147 5.78 25.19 -5.21
N GLY A 148 6.12 24.36 -4.21
CA GLY A 148 6.46 24.81 -2.86
C GLY A 148 5.26 25.16 -1.99
N GLU A 149 4.04 24.79 -2.41
CA GLU A 149 2.79 25.00 -1.65
C GLU A 149 2.56 23.91 -0.57
N MET A 150 3.27 22.78 -0.67
CA MET A 150 3.06 21.64 0.22
C MET A 150 3.45 21.95 1.68
N PHE A 151 4.53 22.73 1.87
CA PHE A 151 5.16 22.97 3.17
C PHE A 151 5.28 24.47 3.45
N ALA A 152 5.00 24.88 4.69
CA ALA A 152 5.37 26.21 5.18
C ALA A 152 6.88 26.27 5.45
N LYS A 153 7.44 27.48 5.53
CA LYS A 153 8.85 27.65 5.87
C LYS A 153 9.09 27.43 7.37
N ASP A 154 10.30 27.01 7.72
CA ASP A 154 10.69 26.75 9.11
C ASP A 154 10.55 27.98 10.02
N ASP A 155 10.77 29.19 9.49
CA ASP A 155 10.65 30.46 10.22
C ASP A 155 9.20 30.94 10.38
N GLU A 156 8.25 30.34 9.67
CA GLU A 156 6.80 30.62 9.79
C GLU A 156 6.11 29.71 10.80
N ILE A 157 6.81 28.69 11.33
CA ILE A 157 6.30 27.70 12.27
C ILE A 157 6.87 28.01 13.66
N THR A 158 5.98 28.19 14.65
CA THR A 158 6.41 28.43 16.03
C THR A 158 7.19 27.25 16.61
N VAL A 159 8.30 27.55 17.30
CA VAL A 159 9.14 26.56 18.00
C VAL A 159 9.34 27.00 19.46
N SER A 160 9.42 26.04 20.39
CA SER A 160 9.75 26.34 21.78
C SER A 160 11.22 26.78 21.93
N PRO A 161 11.57 27.51 23.00
CA PRO A 161 12.96 27.75 23.36
C PRO A 161 13.77 26.43 23.39
N ARG A 162 15.00 26.48 22.89
CA ARG A 162 15.94 25.34 22.80
C ARG A 162 16.70 25.15 24.11
#